data_AF-A0A3C0AGQ4-F1
#
_entry.id   AF-A0A3C0AGQ4-F1
#
_cell.length_a   1.000
_cell.length_b   1.000
_cell.length_c   1.000
_cell.angle_alpha   90.00
_cell.angle_beta   90.00
_cell.angle_gamma   90.00
#
_symmetry.space_group_name_H-M   'P 1'
#
loop_
_entity.id
_entity.type
_entity.pdbx_description
1 polymer ?
#
loop_
_entity_poly.entity_id
_entity_poly.type
_entity_poly.pdbx_seq_one_letter_code
_entity_poly.pdbx_strand_id
1 'polypeptide(L)'
;PWLMEQMQRVENGFTAWHLPELRSVKSVEGTVLTAEKTGVIQASGPTPRQDDYRLVAATALPRITGLRLEVFPHESHTGGKLSRGDSGEFILTDVKLQVRREGSSQLKDIDFVSAIADVEKDVKGRNYGKIKDTLDDDPRNGWTTETHDAQQKHVAVFELAEPLQLEESEELIFVMLHRSTEGDANIGRFRVMLTDQPGPAVRSLEPMPLEVLAAANLKEPEKLEPKLKQRLLDQFLVDHDLYQQRKTELDQAQAQLAQVKKGAGELNVMVLAERQEPRQTFVLERGVWDKHGKQVTRSVPAAVLPLPAEQTKDRLDLAEWLVSRQNPLTARVVVNHLWQISFGTGLVRTPGDFGLQGELPTHPAVLDWLALELMEHDWDLQHILRLIVTSRTY
;
A
#
# COMPACT_ATOMS: atom_id res chain seq x y z
N PRO A 1 -15.81 -28.74 -5.94
CA PRO A 1 -16.41 -29.35 -4.73
C PRO A 1 -17.28 -28.37 -3.94
N TRP A 2 -16.71 -27.27 -3.42
CA TRP A 2 -17.42 -26.29 -2.58
C TRP A 2 -18.68 -25.67 -3.23
N LEU A 3 -18.57 -25.20 -4.48
CA LEU A 3 -19.70 -24.55 -5.17
C LEU A 3 -20.91 -25.50 -5.30
N MET A 4 -20.67 -26.78 -5.62
CA MET A 4 -21.74 -27.78 -5.75
C MET A 4 -22.44 -28.03 -4.41
N GLU A 5 -21.66 -28.08 -3.32
CA GLU A 5 -22.19 -28.23 -1.96
C GLU A 5 -23.03 -27.02 -1.55
N GLN A 6 -22.59 -25.80 -1.88
CA GLN A 6 -23.40 -24.60 -1.64
C GLN A 6 -24.68 -24.59 -2.49
N MET A 7 -24.61 -24.98 -3.77
CA MET A 7 -25.79 -25.09 -4.64
C MET A 7 -26.83 -26.07 -4.05
N GLN A 8 -26.38 -27.21 -3.52
CA GLN A 8 -27.27 -28.17 -2.85
C GLN A 8 -27.82 -27.61 -1.54
N ARG A 9 -26.99 -26.91 -0.74
CA ARG A 9 -27.41 -26.31 0.53
C ARG A 9 -28.52 -25.27 0.35
N VAL A 10 -28.47 -24.50 -0.73
CA VAL A 10 -29.43 -23.40 -0.99
C VAL A 10 -30.61 -23.79 -1.87
N GLU A 11 -30.75 -25.07 -2.26
CA GLU A 11 -31.80 -25.55 -3.17
C GLU A 11 -33.22 -25.24 -2.67
N ASN A 12 -33.42 -25.24 -1.35
CA ASN A 12 -34.70 -24.94 -0.71
C ASN A 12 -34.82 -23.48 -0.24
N GLY A 13 -33.99 -22.59 -0.77
CA GLY A 13 -33.86 -21.21 -0.32
C GLY A 13 -32.74 -21.03 0.69
N PHE A 14 -32.35 -19.78 0.89
CA PHE A 14 -31.31 -19.37 1.84
C PHE A 14 -31.60 -17.95 2.32
N THR A 15 -31.39 -17.72 3.60
CA THR A 15 -31.47 -16.40 4.24
C THR A 15 -30.20 -16.20 5.04
N ALA A 16 -29.48 -15.11 4.80
CA ALA A 16 -28.24 -14.82 5.52
C ALA A 16 -28.48 -14.31 6.95
N TRP A 17 -29.64 -13.72 7.20
CA TRP A 17 -29.99 -13.05 8.45
C TRP A 17 -31.07 -13.80 9.21
N HIS A 18 -30.78 -14.13 10.47
CA HIS A 18 -31.65 -14.91 11.33
C HIS A 18 -32.08 -14.09 12.56
N LEU A 19 -33.34 -14.27 12.97
CA LEU A 19 -33.83 -13.67 14.20
C LEU A 19 -33.27 -14.43 15.40
N PRO A 20 -32.65 -13.72 16.37
CA PRO A 20 -32.27 -14.35 17.61
C PRO A 20 -33.50 -14.55 18.51
N GLU A 21 -33.40 -15.46 19.47
CA GLU A 21 -34.41 -15.64 20.51
C GLU A 21 -34.21 -14.57 21.59
N LEU A 22 -35.06 -13.55 21.60
CA LEU A 22 -35.02 -12.47 22.59
C LEU A 22 -35.52 -12.98 23.94
N ARG A 23 -34.62 -13.05 24.94
CA ARG A 23 -34.94 -13.43 26.32
C ARG A 23 -35.40 -12.24 27.15
N SER A 24 -34.78 -11.07 26.92
CA SER A 24 -35.11 -9.84 27.64
C SER A 24 -34.76 -8.62 26.79
N VAL A 25 -35.62 -7.60 26.83
CA VAL A 25 -35.36 -6.28 26.23
C VAL A 25 -35.67 -5.23 27.29
N LYS A 26 -34.69 -4.41 27.64
CA LYS A 26 -34.80 -3.41 28.71
C LYS A 26 -34.17 -2.09 28.29
N SER A 27 -34.69 -1.00 28.85
CA SER A 27 -34.06 0.31 28.82
C SER A 27 -33.48 0.63 30.20
N VAL A 28 -32.48 1.51 30.24
CA VAL A 28 -31.88 1.99 31.49
C VAL A 28 -32.70 3.15 32.08
N GLU A 29 -33.21 4.05 31.23
CA GLU A 29 -33.88 5.29 31.65
C GLU A 29 -35.42 5.19 31.66
N GLY A 30 -35.98 3.99 31.53
CA GLY A 30 -37.40 3.69 31.76
C GLY A 30 -38.30 3.69 30.52
N THR A 31 -37.74 3.78 29.31
CA THR A 31 -38.48 3.51 28.07
C THR A 31 -39.05 2.08 28.11
N VAL A 32 -40.32 1.93 27.74
CA VAL A 32 -40.96 0.61 27.68
C VAL A 32 -40.71 0.01 26.29
N LEU A 33 -39.94 -1.08 26.24
CA LEU A 33 -39.61 -1.80 25.01
C LEU A 33 -40.43 -3.09 24.91
N THR A 34 -41.26 -3.20 23.87
CA THR A 34 -42.12 -4.37 23.64
C THR A 34 -41.69 -5.10 22.38
N ALA A 35 -41.32 -6.37 22.50
CA ALA A 35 -40.95 -7.22 21.36
C ALA A 35 -42.20 -7.90 20.74
N GLU A 36 -42.33 -7.80 19.42
CA GLU A 36 -43.35 -8.46 18.62
C GLU A 36 -42.89 -9.86 18.17
N LYS A 37 -43.83 -10.70 17.71
CA LYS A 37 -43.52 -12.04 17.18
C LYS A 37 -42.60 -12.02 15.95
N THR A 38 -42.53 -10.89 15.26
CA THR A 38 -41.68 -10.65 14.08
C THR A 38 -40.23 -10.27 14.44
N GLY A 39 -39.91 -10.21 15.74
CA GLY A 39 -38.65 -9.73 16.29
C GLY A 39 -38.49 -8.20 16.29
N VAL A 40 -39.50 -7.47 15.82
CA VAL A 40 -39.51 -6.00 15.88
C VAL A 40 -39.79 -5.56 17.32
N ILE A 41 -39.04 -4.59 17.81
CA ILE A 41 -39.17 -4.00 19.14
C ILE A 41 -39.73 -2.59 18.99
N GLN A 42 -40.79 -2.28 19.73
CA GLN A 42 -41.45 -0.97 19.77
C GLN A 42 -41.18 -0.29 21.11
N ALA A 43 -40.68 0.95 21.06
CA ALA A 43 -40.55 1.83 22.21
C ALA A 43 -41.86 2.57 22.49
N SER A 44 -42.19 2.68 23.77
CA SER A 44 -43.38 3.36 24.29
C SER A 44 -43.12 3.87 25.72
N GLY A 45 -44.11 4.50 26.36
CA GLY A 45 -43.97 5.04 27.70
C GLY A 45 -43.08 6.30 27.75
N PRO A 46 -42.30 6.52 28.82
CA PRO A 46 -41.41 7.68 28.95
C PRO A 46 -40.49 7.88 27.73
N THR A 47 -40.15 9.14 27.46
CA THR A 47 -39.26 9.55 26.36
C THR A 47 -38.09 10.35 26.94
N PRO A 48 -37.15 9.69 27.64
CA PRO A 48 -36.00 10.38 28.22
C PRO A 48 -35.10 10.96 27.12
N ARG A 49 -34.34 12.02 27.44
CA ARG A 49 -33.44 12.66 26.45
C ARG A 49 -32.32 11.73 25.97
N GLN A 50 -31.94 10.75 26.77
CA GLN A 50 -30.93 9.75 26.45
C GLN A 50 -31.40 8.42 27.03
N ASP A 51 -31.03 7.32 26.41
CA ASP A 51 -31.36 5.99 26.91
C ASP A 51 -30.44 4.92 26.32
N ASP A 52 -30.20 3.86 27.10
CA ASP A 52 -29.46 2.69 26.65
C ASP A 52 -30.41 1.50 26.57
N TYR A 53 -30.53 0.90 25.39
CA TYR A 53 -31.34 -0.30 25.20
C TYR A 53 -30.45 -1.53 25.31
N ARG A 54 -30.86 -2.50 26.12
CA ARG A 54 -30.16 -3.77 26.35
C ARG A 54 -31.04 -4.93 25.91
N LEU A 55 -30.57 -5.67 24.92
CA LEU A 55 -31.21 -6.86 24.39
C LEU A 55 -30.39 -8.07 24.80
N VAL A 56 -30.99 -8.96 25.59
CA VAL A 56 -30.42 -10.26 25.93
C VAL A 56 -31.06 -11.29 25.01
N ALA A 57 -30.24 -12.04 24.28
CA ALA A 57 -30.69 -12.99 23.29
C ALA A 57 -29.88 -14.29 23.29
N ALA A 58 -30.53 -15.36 22.84
CA ALA A 58 -29.89 -16.62 22.48
C ALA A 58 -29.97 -16.85 20.96
N THR A 59 -29.13 -17.73 20.44
CA THR A 59 -29.14 -18.09 19.02
C THR A 59 -28.79 -19.56 18.84
N ALA A 60 -29.37 -20.17 17.81
CA ALA A 60 -29.04 -21.52 17.36
C ALA A 60 -27.93 -21.53 16.30
N LEU A 61 -27.41 -20.36 15.91
CA LEU A 61 -26.33 -20.26 14.94
C LEU A 61 -25.04 -20.86 15.54
N PRO A 62 -24.27 -21.65 14.75
CA PRO A 62 -23.04 -22.27 15.22
C PRO A 62 -21.93 -21.24 15.50
N ARG A 63 -22.03 -20.07 14.86
CA ARG A 63 -21.18 -18.90 15.09
C ARG A 63 -21.92 -17.64 14.70
N ILE A 64 -21.44 -16.50 15.15
CA ILE A 64 -21.92 -15.17 14.80
C ILE A 64 -20.76 -14.42 14.16
N THR A 65 -20.97 -13.85 12.98
CA THR A 65 -19.98 -13.04 12.26
C THR A 65 -20.38 -11.58 12.16
N GLY A 66 -21.65 -11.26 12.44
CA GLY A 66 -22.13 -9.88 12.47
C GLY A 66 -23.59 -9.74 12.88
N LEU A 67 -24.00 -8.48 12.98
CA LEU A 67 -25.34 -8.06 13.38
C LEU A 67 -25.93 -7.12 12.34
N ARG A 68 -27.24 -7.21 12.13
CA ARG A 68 -28.00 -6.27 11.31
C ARG A 68 -29.05 -5.58 12.16
N LEU A 69 -28.97 -4.25 12.20
CA LEU A 69 -29.95 -3.38 12.81
C LEU A 69 -30.85 -2.82 11.71
N GLU A 70 -32.16 -2.98 11.86
CA GLU A 70 -33.15 -2.29 11.04
C GLU A 70 -33.92 -1.30 11.92
N VAL A 71 -34.09 -0.07 11.44
CA VAL A 71 -34.86 0.99 12.12
C VAL A 71 -36.08 1.31 11.27
N PHE A 72 -37.26 1.32 11.89
CA PHE A 72 -38.54 1.42 11.18
C PHE A 72 -39.26 2.72 11.52
N PRO A 73 -39.94 3.32 10.53
CA PRO A 73 -40.91 4.36 10.77
C PRO A 73 -42.15 3.77 11.45
N HIS A 74 -42.87 4.57 12.24
CA HIS A 74 -44.12 4.14 12.86
C HIS A 74 -45.07 5.31 13.07
N GLU A 75 -46.38 5.08 12.94
CA GLU A 75 -47.40 6.13 13.08
C GLU A 75 -47.43 6.77 14.48
N SER A 76 -46.99 6.05 15.51
CA SER A 76 -46.91 6.57 16.88
C SER A 76 -45.67 7.43 17.14
N HIS A 77 -44.79 7.57 16.16
CA HIS A 77 -43.58 8.40 16.23
C HIS A 77 -43.86 9.82 15.72
N THR A 78 -43.01 10.77 16.07
CA THR A 78 -43.18 12.16 15.65
C THR A 78 -43.14 12.27 14.13
N GLY A 79 -44.22 12.73 13.52
CA GLY A 79 -44.37 12.82 12.06
C GLY A 79 -44.39 11.46 11.34
N GLY A 80 -44.65 10.36 12.04
CA GLY A 80 -44.61 9.01 11.47
C GLY A 80 -43.19 8.49 11.17
N LYS A 81 -42.16 9.13 11.76
CA LYS A 81 -40.75 8.89 11.45
C LYS A 81 -40.13 7.80 12.34
N LEU A 82 -38.83 7.89 12.65
CA LEU A 82 -37.99 6.84 13.23
C LEU A 82 -37.85 6.91 14.77
N SER A 83 -38.14 8.07 15.37
CA SER A 83 -38.02 8.31 16.82
C SER A 83 -39.25 9.00 17.40
N ARG A 84 -39.32 8.99 18.74
CA ARG A 84 -40.38 9.68 19.50
C ARG A 84 -39.98 11.08 19.98
N GLY A 85 -38.77 11.54 19.62
CA GLY A 85 -38.28 12.89 19.93
C GLY A 85 -38.93 13.96 19.05
N ASP A 86 -38.65 15.22 19.34
CA ASP A 86 -39.31 16.37 18.70
C ASP A 86 -39.11 16.43 17.19
N SER A 87 -37.96 15.96 16.68
CA SER A 87 -37.64 15.93 15.25
C SER A 87 -38.19 14.69 14.51
N GLY A 88 -38.46 13.62 15.26
CA GLY A 88 -38.71 12.27 14.75
C GLY A 88 -37.49 11.56 14.12
N GLU A 89 -36.31 12.19 14.15
CA GLU A 89 -35.03 11.60 13.73
C GLU A 89 -34.37 10.85 14.89
N PHE A 90 -33.46 9.92 14.59
CA PHE A 90 -32.68 9.23 15.63
C PHE A 90 -31.19 9.57 15.56
N ILE A 91 -30.50 9.41 16.68
CA ILE A 91 -29.05 9.42 16.80
C ILE A 91 -28.65 8.21 17.64
N LEU A 92 -27.98 7.24 17.02
CA LEU A 92 -27.35 6.13 17.70
C LEU A 92 -25.89 6.50 17.92
N THR A 93 -25.46 6.66 19.17
CA THR A 93 -24.10 7.12 19.47
C THR A 93 -23.11 5.98 19.55
N ASP A 94 -23.52 4.81 20.02
CA ASP A 94 -22.62 3.66 20.18
C ASP A 94 -23.40 2.34 20.21
N VAL A 95 -22.74 1.25 19.83
CA VAL A 95 -23.23 -0.11 19.99
C VAL A 95 -22.18 -1.00 20.65
N LYS A 96 -22.63 -1.84 21.59
CA LYS A 96 -21.76 -2.82 22.23
C LYS A 96 -22.33 -4.21 22.09
N LEU A 97 -21.46 -5.17 21.83
CA LEU A 97 -21.78 -6.58 21.90
C LEU A 97 -21.04 -7.20 23.06
N GLN A 98 -21.76 -7.87 23.94
CA GLN A 98 -21.19 -8.49 25.12
C GLN A 98 -21.68 -9.93 25.24
N VAL A 99 -20.87 -10.78 25.83
CA VAL A 99 -21.23 -12.14 26.20
C VAL A 99 -21.21 -12.26 27.72
N ARG A 100 -22.19 -12.99 28.25
CA ARG A 100 -22.29 -13.26 29.68
C ARG A 100 -22.68 -14.72 29.89
N ARG A 101 -21.94 -15.43 30.72
CA ARG A 101 -22.37 -16.75 31.21
C ARG A 101 -23.54 -16.60 32.18
N GLU A 102 -24.55 -17.44 32.04
CA GLU A 102 -25.72 -17.48 32.91
C GLU A 102 -25.29 -17.61 34.39
N GLY A 103 -25.85 -16.77 35.26
CA GLY A 103 -25.50 -16.70 36.68
C GLY A 103 -24.19 -15.93 37.01
N SER A 104 -23.40 -15.51 36.01
CA SER A 104 -22.23 -14.65 36.20
C SER A 104 -22.59 -13.17 36.03
N SER A 105 -21.91 -12.29 36.77
CA SER A 105 -21.94 -10.84 36.55
C SER A 105 -20.86 -10.35 35.58
N GLN A 106 -19.92 -11.20 35.20
CA GLN A 106 -18.82 -10.84 34.32
C GLN A 106 -19.34 -10.72 32.87
N LEU A 107 -19.06 -9.56 32.28
CA LEU A 107 -19.32 -9.27 30.87
C LEU A 107 -18.01 -9.36 30.10
N LYS A 108 -18.05 -10.01 28.94
CA LYS A 108 -16.95 -10.03 27.96
C LYS A 108 -17.38 -9.21 26.75
N ASP A 109 -16.68 -8.12 26.48
CA ASP A 109 -16.91 -7.33 25.26
C ASP A 109 -16.39 -8.07 24.03
N ILE A 110 -17.13 -7.94 22.93
CA ILE A 110 -16.83 -8.51 21.62
C ILE A 110 -16.68 -7.36 20.63
N ASP A 111 -15.50 -7.29 20.02
CA ASP A 111 -15.14 -6.15 19.17
C ASP A 111 -15.78 -6.25 17.78
N PHE A 112 -16.22 -5.08 17.30
CA PHE A 112 -16.57 -4.86 15.90
C PHE A 112 -15.35 -4.34 15.13
N VAL A 113 -15.14 -4.81 13.91
CA VAL A 113 -14.07 -4.31 13.03
C VAL A 113 -14.58 -3.29 12.02
N SER A 114 -15.85 -3.37 11.65
CA SER A 114 -16.45 -2.45 10.69
C SER A 114 -17.97 -2.33 10.87
N ALA A 115 -18.53 -1.25 10.35
CA ALA A 115 -19.96 -1.07 10.21
C ALA A 115 -20.29 -0.35 8.91
N ILE A 116 -21.45 -0.66 8.32
CA ILE A 116 -21.98 -0.02 7.12
C ILE A 116 -23.47 0.29 7.31
N ALA A 117 -23.96 1.33 6.66
CA ALA A 117 -25.37 1.71 6.68
C ALA A 117 -25.86 2.07 5.27
N ASP A 118 -27.17 1.95 5.04
CA ASP A 118 -27.79 2.28 3.76
C ASP A 118 -27.73 3.77 3.46
N VAL A 119 -27.82 4.59 4.51
CA VAL A 119 -27.69 6.04 4.45
C VAL A 119 -26.83 6.56 5.60
N GLU A 120 -26.13 7.66 5.33
CA GLU A 120 -25.32 8.38 6.31
C GLU A 120 -25.36 9.87 6.00
N LYS A 121 -25.43 10.71 7.03
CA LYS A 121 -25.27 12.16 6.86
C LYS A 121 -23.80 12.48 6.58
N ASP A 122 -23.52 13.29 5.57
CA ASP A 122 -22.16 13.75 5.33
C ASP A 122 -21.77 14.85 6.31
N VAL A 123 -20.72 14.57 7.09
CA VAL A 123 -20.26 15.44 8.17
C VAL A 123 -18.73 15.47 8.22
N LYS A 124 -18.20 16.59 8.71
CA LYS A 124 -16.77 16.77 8.98
C LYS A 124 -16.53 16.80 10.49
N GLY A 125 -15.39 16.28 10.92
CA GLY A 125 -15.00 16.27 12.33
C GLY A 125 -15.89 15.38 13.18
N ARG A 126 -15.96 15.67 14.48
CA ARG A 126 -16.81 14.94 15.44
C ARG A 126 -18.21 15.54 15.39
N ASN A 127 -19.09 14.89 14.65
CA ASN A 127 -20.50 15.26 14.47
C ASN A 127 -21.30 13.99 14.20
N TYR A 128 -22.62 14.05 14.38
CA TYR A 128 -23.52 12.94 14.09
C TYR A 128 -23.72 12.79 12.58
N GLY A 129 -23.43 11.60 12.04
CA GLY A 129 -23.76 11.25 10.67
C GLY A 129 -23.29 9.88 10.20
N LYS A 130 -22.10 9.43 10.60
CA LYS A 130 -21.48 8.22 10.05
C LYS A 130 -21.71 7.00 10.93
N ILE A 131 -21.97 5.83 10.33
CA ILE A 131 -22.20 4.57 11.05
C ILE A 131 -20.96 4.09 11.79
N LYS A 132 -19.78 4.28 11.20
CA LYS A 132 -18.51 3.89 11.85
C LYS A 132 -18.27 4.60 13.19
N ASP A 133 -18.88 5.77 13.39
CA ASP A 133 -18.75 6.56 14.61
C ASP A 133 -19.60 5.97 15.75
N THR A 134 -20.31 4.85 15.51
CA THR A 134 -20.98 4.07 16.57
C THR A 134 -20.08 3.01 17.20
N LEU A 135 -18.78 3.04 16.91
CA LEU A 135 -17.79 2.05 17.36
C LEU A 135 -16.64 2.67 18.18
N ASP A 136 -16.80 3.92 18.67
CA ASP A 136 -15.72 4.67 19.34
C ASP A 136 -16.05 5.17 20.77
N ASP A 137 -17.25 4.85 21.30
CA ASP A 137 -17.74 5.25 22.63
C ASP A 137 -17.73 6.79 22.87
N ASP A 138 -17.77 7.61 21.82
CA ASP A 138 -17.87 9.07 21.93
C ASP A 138 -19.35 9.53 21.81
N PRO A 139 -19.95 10.13 22.85
CA PRO A 139 -21.35 10.57 22.80
C PRO A 139 -21.59 11.80 21.90
N ARG A 140 -20.55 12.37 21.26
CA ARG A 140 -20.62 13.59 20.43
C ARG A 140 -20.66 13.32 18.93
N ASN A 141 -20.64 12.06 18.54
CA ASN A 141 -20.80 11.57 17.17
C ASN A 141 -21.65 10.30 17.20
N GLY A 142 -21.83 9.68 16.04
CA GLY A 142 -22.68 8.51 15.88
C GLY A 142 -23.47 8.54 14.59
N TRP A 143 -24.34 7.55 14.42
CA TRP A 143 -25.15 7.38 13.23
C TRP A 143 -26.48 8.12 13.33
N THR A 144 -26.80 8.87 12.28
CA THR A 144 -28.13 9.42 12.04
C THR A 144 -28.45 9.35 10.55
N THR A 145 -29.74 9.28 10.24
CA THR A 145 -30.29 9.31 8.88
C THR A 145 -30.78 10.69 8.49
N GLU A 146 -30.53 11.71 9.31
CA GLU A 146 -30.82 13.10 9.00
C GLU A 146 -30.23 13.45 7.61
N THR A 147 -30.97 14.21 6.80
CA THR A 147 -30.78 14.42 5.35
C THR A 147 -31.31 13.32 4.42
N HIS A 148 -31.91 12.26 4.95
CA HIS A 148 -32.56 11.20 4.17
C HIS A 148 -34.04 11.06 4.57
N ASP A 149 -34.76 10.15 3.89
CA ASP A 149 -36.20 9.98 4.10
C ASP A 149 -36.51 9.22 5.41
N ALA A 150 -36.79 9.98 6.47
CA ALA A 150 -37.14 9.45 7.78
C ALA A 150 -38.48 8.69 7.84
N GLN A 151 -39.23 8.60 6.74
CA GLN A 151 -40.43 7.76 6.63
C GLN A 151 -40.14 6.41 5.95
N GLN A 152 -38.86 6.08 5.74
CA GLN A 152 -38.43 4.78 5.22
C GLN A 152 -37.68 3.97 6.28
N LYS A 153 -37.61 2.66 6.05
CA LYS A 153 -36.80 1.76 6.88
C LYS A 153 -35.32 1.96 6.53
N HIS A 154 -34.49 2.14 7.55
CA HIS A 154 -33.04 2.20 7.41
C HIS A 154 -32.34 0.99 8.02
N VAL A 155 -31.13 0.71 7.55
CA VAL A 155 -30.40 -0.52 7.89
C VAL A 155 -28.95 -0.21 8.16
N ALA A 156 -28.45 -0.73 9.27
CA ALA A 156 -27.03 -0.82 9.57
C ALA A 156 -26.60 -2.28 9.74
N VAL A 157 -25.37 -2.57 9.37
CA VAL A 157 -24.74 -3.87 9.50
C VAL A 157 -23.38 -3.70 10.18
N PHE A 158 -23.11 -4.56 11.15
CA PHE A 158 -21.90 -4.54 11.97
C PHE A 158 -21.15 -5.86 11.81
N GLU A 159 -19.86 -5.79 11.48
CA GLU A 159 -18.98 -6.94 11.32
C GLU A 159 -18.16 -7.16 12.60
N LEU A 160 -18.16 -8.39 13.12
CA LEU A 160 -17.30 -8.77 14.25
C LEU A 160 -15.84 -8.90 13.81
N ALA A 161 -14.92 -8.52 14.68
CA ALA A 161 -13.49 -8.71 14.44
C ALA A 161 -13.11 -10.19 14.30
N GLU A 162 -13.75 -11.05 15.08
CA GLU A 162 -13.58 -12.51 15.02
C GLU A 162 -14.96 -13.20 15.07
N PRO A 163 -15.16 -14.33 14.36
CA PRO A 163 -16.38 -15.11 14.49
C PRO A 163 -16.59 -15.61 15.93
N LEU A 164 -17.70 -15.23 16.54
CA LEU A 164 -18.06 -15.58 17.90
C LEU A 164 -18.80 -16.92 17.94
N GLN A 165 -18.29 -17.88 18.71
CA GLN A 165 -19.01 -19.10 19.07
C GLN A 165 -19.49 -18.97 20.51
N LEU A 166 -20.78 -19.17 20.75
CA LEU A 166 -21.36 -19.13 22.09
C LEU A 166 -21.37 -20.54 22.69
N GLU A 167 -21.01 -20.64 23.97
CA GLU A 167 -21.25 -21.86 24.75
C GLU A 167 -22.74 -21.99 25.11
N GLU A 168 -23.22 -23.20 25.42
CA GLU A 168 -24.63 -23.45 25.79
C GLU A 168 -25.12 -22.62 26.99
N SER A 169 -24.19 -22.25 27.88
CA SER A 169 -24.47 -21.45 29.09
C SER A 169 -24.30 -19.94 28.90
N GLU A 170 -23.97 -19.49 27.68
CA GLU A 170 -23.71 -18.09 27.40
C GLU A 170 -24.90 -17.40 26.74
N GLU A 171 -25.11 -16.14 27.12
CA GLU A 171 -26.10 -15.26 26.52
C GLU A 171 -25.40 -14.11 25.79
N LEU A 172 -25.98 -13.71 24.66
CA LEU A 172 -25.57 -12.54 23.92
C LEU A 172 -26.30 -11.31 24.46
N ILE A 173 -25.57 -10.22 24.67
CA ILE A 173 -26.12 -8.94 25.13
C ILE A 173 -25.73 -7.88 24.10
N PHE A 174 -26.72 -7.39 23.35
CA PHE A 174 -26.55 -6.26 22.46
C PHE A 174 -27.02 -4.98 23.15
N VAL A 175 -26.17 -3.97 23.18
CA VAL A 175 -26.44 -2.68 23.81
C VAL A 175 -26.43 -1.59 22.74
N MET A 176 -27.51 -0.83 22.66
CA MET A 176 -27.62 0.36 21.80
C MET A 176 -27.65 1.59 22.69
N LEU A 177 -26.69 2.50 22.50
CA LEU A 177 -26.52 3.68 23.33
C LEU A 177 -27.06 4.89 22.56
N HIS A 178 -28.02 5.61 23.16
CA HIS A 178 -28.54 6.87 22.65
C HIS A 178 -28.13 7.99 23.60
N ARG A 179 -26.85 8.38 23.53
CA ARG A 179 -26.24 9.32 24.48
C ARG A 179 -25.89 10.67 23.85
N SER A 180 -26.58 11.02 22.76
CA SER A 180 -26.34 12.24 22.01
C SER A 180 -26.46 13.48 22.90
N THR A 181 -25.52 14.41 22.74
CA THR A 181 -25.54 15.72 23.40
C THR A 181 -26.67 16.63 22.92
N GLU A 182 -27.24 16.38 21.73
CA GLU A 182 -28.39 17.12 21.20
C GLU A 182 -29.70 16.68 21.88
N GLY A 183 -29.75 15.42 22.31
CA GLY A 183 -30.85 14.82 23.08
C GLY A 183 -31.99 14.24 22.23
N ASP A 184 -32.90 13.57 22.95
CA ASP A 184 -34.23 12.98 22.61
C ASP A 184 -34.40 12.16 21.33
N ALA A 185 -33.33 11.99 20.55
CA ALA A 185 -33.27 11.23 19.31
C ALA A 185 -33.09 9.71 19.53
N ASN A 186 -33.80 9.12 20.49
CA ASN A 186 -33.72 7.68 20.77
C ASN A 186 -34.50 6.87 19.73
N ILE A 187 -33.93 5.77 19.22
CA ILE A 187 -34.62 4.93 18.23
C ILE A 187 -35.97 4.44 18.78
N GLY A 188 -37.03 4.59 17.99
CA GLY A 188 -38.40 4.29 18.41
C GLY A 188 -38.87 2.87 18.07
N ARG A 189 -38.45 2.32 16.93
CA ARG A 189 -38.85 0.98 16.48
C ARG A 189 -37.73 0.34 15.68
N PHE A 190 -37.32 -0.86 16.06
CA PHE A 190 -36.14 -1.49 15.47
C PHE A 190 -36.18 -3.02 15.53
N ARG A 191 -35.26 -3.66 14.81
CA ARG A 191 -35.06 -5.11 14.83
C ARG A 191 -33.58 -5.42 14.71
N VAL A 192 -33.12 -6.42 15.46
CA VAL A 192 -31.75 -6.93 15.41
C VAL A 192 -31.75 -8.36 14.91
N MET A 193 -30.90 -8.66 13.94
CA MET A 193 -30.70 -9.99 13.36
C MET A 193 -29.22 -10.36 13.41
N LEU A 194 -28.94 -11.66 13.41
CA LEU A 194 -27.59 -12.22 13.44
C LEU A 194 -27.29 -12.97 12.14
N THR A 195 -26.02 -13.10 11.80
CA THR A 195 -25.56 -13.94 10.69
C THR A 195 -24.36 -14.79 11.11
N ASP A 196 -24.23 -15.99 10.55
CA ASP A 196 -23.07 -16.88 10.65
C ASP A 196 -22.16 -16.79 9.40
N GLN A 197 -22.52 -15.93 8.45
CA GLN A 197 -21.83 -15.73 7.19
C GLN A 197 -20.93 -14.49 7.25
N PRO A 198 -19.64 -14.59 6.88
CA PRO A 198 -18.74 -13.45 6.87
C PRO A 198 -18.71 -12.78 5.49
N GLY A 199 -17.81 -11.82 5.31
CA GLY A 199 -17.54 -11.21 4.02
C GLY A 199 -18.74 -10.43 3.51
N PRO A 200 -19.27 -10.70 2.29
CA PRO A 200 -20.36 -9.92 1.71
C PRO A 200 -21.62 -9.79 2.59
N ALA A 201 -21.87 -10.73 3.50
CA ALA A 201 -23.02 -10.65 4.42
C ALA A 201 -22.93 -9.42 5.33
N VAL A 202 -21.72 -9.13 5.81
CA VAL A 202 -21.44 -8.10 6.83
C VAL A 202 -20.71 -6.88 6.26
N ARG A 203 -20.25 -6.96 5.01
CA ARG A 203 -19.51 -5.89 4.29
C ARG A 203 -20.27 -5.28 3.12
N SER A 204 -21.51 -5.71 2.88
CA SER A 204 -22.38 -5.15 1.84
C SER A 204 -23.84 -5.18 2.26
N LEU A 205 -24.63 -4.26 1.69
CA LEU A 205 -26.09 -4.23 1.83
C LEU A 205 -26.81 -4.88 0.62
N GLU A 206 -26.06 -5.27 -0.40
CA GLU A 206 -26.59 -6.07 -1.51
C GLU A 206 -27.02 -7.47 -1.04
N PRO A 207 -27.99 -8.11 -1.71
CA PRO A 207 -28.34 -9.50 -1.43
C PRO A 207 -27.10 -10.39 -1.45
N MET A 208 -27.00 -11.28 -0.47
CA MET A 208 -25.84 -12.13 -0.27
C MET A 208 -25.61 -13.06 -1.48
N PRO A 209 -24.36 -13.40 -1.85
CA PRO A 209 -24.11 -14.24 -3.01
C PRO A 209 -24.84 -15.60 -2.94
N LEU A 210 -24.95 -16.19 -1.74
CA LEU A 210 -25.73 -17.41 -1.51
C LEU A 210 -27.24 -17.21 -1.63
N GLU A 211 -27.78 -16.04 -1.27
CA GLU A 211 -29.20 -15.71 -1.48
C GLU A 211 -29.50 -15.55 -2.97
N VAL A 212 -28.62 -14.88 -3.71
CA VAL A 212 -28.73 -14.75 -5.18
C VAL A 212 -28.60 -16.12 -5.84
N LEU A 213 -27.70 -16.98 -5.36
CA LEU A 213 -27.55 -18.36 -5.83
C LEU A 213 -28.82 -19.18 -5.59
N ALA A 214 -29.42 -19.06 -4.40
CA ALA A 214 -30.68 -19.71 -4.04
C ALA A 214 -31.82 -19.26 -4.96
N ALA A 215 -31.95 -17.95 -5.17
CA ALA A 215 -32.97 -17.36 -6.03
C ALA A 215 -32.82 -17.74 -7.50
N ALA A 216 -31.57 -17.90 -7.98
CA ALA A 216 -31.29 -18.36 -9.34
C ALA A 216 -31.69 -19.83 -9.57
N ASN A 217 -31.73 -20.65 -8.51
CA ASN A 217 -32.14 -22.07 -8.52
C ASN A 217 -31.48 -22.89 -9.67
N LEU A 218 -30.18 -22.65 -9.87
CA LEU A 218 -29.42 -23.29 -10.94
C LEU A 218 -28.94 -24.66 -10.49
N LYS A 219 -29.00 -25.65 -11.40
CA LYS A 219 -28.48 -27.01 -11.17
C LYS A 219 -27.09 -27.25 -11.78
N GLU A 220 -26.68 -26.38 -12.69
CA GLU A 220 -25.41 -26.49 -13.43
C GLU A 220 -24.52 -25.28 -13.14
N PRO A 221 -23.31 -25.46 -12.57
CA PRO A 221 -22.42 -24.36 -12.18
C PRO A 221 -21.84 -23.58 -13.37
N GLU A 222 -21.89 -24.15 -14.58
CA GLU A 222 -21.40 -23.51 -15.82
C GLU A 222 -22.31 -22.37 -16.28
N LYS A 223 -23.58 -22.39 -15.88
CA LYS A 223 -24.59 -21.37 -16.22
C LYS A 223 -24.54 -20.15 -15.30
N LEU A 224 -23.61 -20.13 -14.34
CA LEU A 224 -23.50 -19.05 -13.37
C LEU A 224 -22.98 -17.77 -14.04
N GLU A 225 -23.64 -16.64 -13.75
CA GLU A 225 -23.15 -15.34 -14.21
C GLU A 225 -21.73 -15.07 -13.67
N PRO A 226 -20.81 -14.52 -14.50
CA PRO A 226 -19.43 -14.26 -14.08
C PRO A 226 -19.32 -13.38 -12.83
N LYS A 227 -20.20 -12.37 -12.70
CA LYS A 227 -20.23 -11.48 -11.53
C LYS A 227 -20.62 -12.22 -10.25
N LEU A 228 -21.63 -13.09 -10.31
CA LEU A 228 -22.03 -13.91 -9.17
C LEU A 228 -20.94 -14.92 -8.80
N LYS A 229 -20.30 -15.54 -9.80
CA LYS A 229 -19.19 -16.46 -9.59
C LYS A 229 -18.03 -15.80 -8.86
N GLN A 230 -17.67 -14.57 -9.23
CA GLN A 230 -16.64 -13.81 -8.52
C GLN A 230 -17.05 -13.52 -7.07
N ARG A 231 -18.28 -13.06 -6.84
CA ARG A 231 -18.77 -12.76 -5.47
C ARG A 231 -18.81 -14.01 -4.57
N LEU A 232 -19.17 -15.17 -5.11
CA LEU A 232 -19.12 -16.45 -4.40
C LEU A 232 -17.69 -16.89 -4.09
N LEU A 233 -16.75 -16.66 -5.03
CA LEU A 233 -15.33 -16.90 -4.79
C LEU A 233 -14.82 -15.99 -3.67
N ASP A 234 -15.13 -14.70 -3.71
CA ASP A 234 -14.73 -13.75 -2.67
C ASP A 234 -15.27 -14.19 -1.29
N GLN A 235 -16.53 -14.64 -1.23
CA GLN A 235 -17.11 -15.21 -0.02
C GLN A 235 -16.36 -16.45 0.46
N PHE A 236 -16.08 -17.41 -0.43
CA PHE A 236 -15.32 -18.61 -0.11
C PHE A 236 -13.94 -18.29 0.46
N LEU A 237 -13.23 -17.35 -0.15
CA LEU A 237 -11.88 -16.98 0.26
C LEU A 237 -11.83 -16.35 1.66
N VAL A 238 -12.89 -15.69 2.12
CA VAL A 238 -12.95 -15.09 3.46
C VAL A 238 -12.82 -16.14 4.57
N ASP A 239 -13.47 -17.30 4.43
CA ASP A 239 -13.44 -18.39 5.43
C ASP A 239 -12.40 -19.48 5.13
N HIS A 240 -11.72 -19.42 3.99
CA HIS A 240 -10.80 -20.48 3.60
C HIS A 240 -9.45 -20.34 4.32
N ASP A 241 -9.25 -21.10 5.40
CA ASP A 241 -8.07 -21.03 6.29
C ASP A 241 -6.74 -20.94 5.55
N LEU A 242 -6.48 -21.87 4.62
CA LEU A 242 -5.22 -21.90 3.88
C LEU A 242 -5.03 -20.65 3.03
N TYR A 243 -6.11 -20.07 2.50
CA TYR A 243 -6.01 -18.84 1.73
C TYR A 243 -5.69 -17.66 2.65
N GLN A 244 -6.38 -17.55 3.79
CA GLN A 244 -6.15 -16.48 4.76
C GLN A 244 -4.71 -16.50 5.29
N GLN A 245 -4.18 -17.68 5.64
CA GLN A 245 -2.78 -17.85 6.05
C GLN A 245 -1.80 -17.33 4.98
N ARG A 246 -1.99 -17.76 3.72
CA ARG A 246 -1.15 -17.31 2.59
C ARG A 246 -1.30 -15.83 2.29
N LYS A 247 -2.51 -15.28 2.47
CA LYS A 247 -2.78 -13.86 2.25
C LYS A 247 -2.05 -13.00 3.29
N THR A 248 -2.06 -13.41 4.57
CA THR A 248 -1.30 -12.74 5.62
C THR A 248 0.20 -12.76 5.35
N GLU A 249 0.77 -13.92 4.95
CA GLU A 249 2.18 -14.03 4.56
C GLU A 249 2.52 -13.09 3.39
N LEU A 250 1.66 -13.06 2.36
CA LEU A 250 1.83 -12.18 1.20
C LEU A 250 1.79 -10.70 1.60
N ASP A 251 0.84 -10.31 2.44
CA ASP A 251 0.67 -8.92 2.87
C ASP A 251 1.87 -8.44 3.70
N GLN A 252 2.40 -9.31 4.56
CA GLN A 252 3.63 -9.04 5.30
C GLN A 252 4.83 -8.86 4.36
N ALA A 253 5.01 -9.75 3.39
CA ALA A 253 6.09 -9.65 2.41
C ALA A 253 5.97 -8.37 1.56
N GLN A 254 4.75 -7.99 1.17
CA GLN A 254 4.49 -6.75 0.43
C GLN A 254 4.78 -5.51 1.27
N ALA A 255 4.40 -5.50 2.55
CA ALA A 255 4.71 -4.42 3.47
C ALA A 255 6.23 -4.26 3.67
N GLN A 256 6.95 -5.37 3.84
CA GLN A 256 8.42 -5.37 3.93
C GLN A 256 9.06 -4.84 2.65
N LEU A 257 8.59 -5.29 1.48
CA LEU A 257 9.08 -4.79 0.19
C LEU A 257 8.84 -3.29 0.04
N ALA A 258 7.65 -2.80 0.41
CA ALA A 258 7.33 -1.39 0.37
C ALA A 258 8.24 -0.57 1.29
N GLN A 259 8.53 -1.08 2.49
CA GLN A 259 9.45 -0.45 3.43
C GLN A 259 10.89 -0.39 2.89
N VAL A 260 11.39 -1.50 2.31
CA VAL A 260 12.72 -1.54 1.69
C VAL A 260 12.81 -0.58 0.52
N LYS A 261 11.81 -0.55 -0.37
CA LYS A 261 11.78 0.41 -1.49
C LYS A 261 11.77 1.86 -1.01
N LYS A 262 10.98 2.17 0.02
CA LYS A 262 10.94 3.50 0.62
C LYS A 262 12.27 3.89 1.27
N GLY A 263 12.93 2.93 1.94
CA GLY A 263 14.24 3.14 2.57
C GLY A 263 15.40 3.25 1.58
N ALA A 264 15.33 2.51 0.46
CA ALA A 264 16.33 2.59 -0.61
C ALA A 264 16.33 3.96 -1.29
N GLY A 265 15.14 4.59 -1.42
CA GLY A 265 15.00 5.90 -2.05
C GLY A 265 15.54 5.94 -3.48
N GLU A 266 15.63 7.14 -4.05
CA GLU A 266 16.38 7.37 -5.28
C GLU A 266 17.83 7.69 -4.93
N LEU A 267 18.73 6.76 -5.22
CA LEU A 267 20.17 6.98 -5.08
C LEU A 267 20.68 7.78 -6.29
N ASN A 268 20.85 9.09 -6.09
CA ASN A 268 21.52 9.94 -7.06
C ASN A 268 23.04 9.74 -6.95
N VAL A 269 23.60 9.03 -7.93
CA VAL A 269 25.06 8.86 -8.06
C VAL A 269 25.60 9.79 -9.14
N MET A 270 26.70 10.47 -8.87
CA MET A 270 27.40 11.27 -9.88
C MET A 270 28.09 10.33 -10.87
N VAL A 271 27.75 10.46 -12.15
CA VAL A 271 28.40 9.73 -13.24
C VAL A 271 29.10 10.71 -14.18
N LEU A 272 30.28 10.34 -14.69
CA LEU A 272 30.93 11.06 -15.78
C LEU A 272 30.36 10.53 -17.10
N ALA A 273 29.55 11.33 -17.79
CA ALA A 273 28.95 10.97 -19.07
C ALA A 273 29.26 12.03 -20.14
N GLU A 274 29.40 11.59 -21.38
CA GLU A 274 29.50 12.48 -22.54
C GLU A 274 28.20 13.28 -22.66
N ARG A 275 28.29 14.59 -22.96
CA ARG A 275 27.11 15.43 -23.12
C ARG A 275 26.44 15.09 -24.45
N GLN A 276 25.10 15.02 -24.45
CA GLN A 276 24.32 14.87 -25.69
C GLN A 276 24.62 15.99 -26.69
N GLU A 277 24.80 17.21 -26.19
CA GLU A 277 25.22 18.36 -26.99
C GLU A 277 26.65 18.76 -26.62
N PRO A 278 27.62 18.61 -27.54
CA PRO A 278 29.00 19.03 -27.31
C PRO A 278 29.10 20.54 -27.03
N ARG A 279 29.93 20.91 -26.05
CA ARG A 279 30.21 22.32 -25.76
C ARG A 279 30.97 22.96 -26.92
N GLN A 280 30.49 24.11 -27.40
CA GLN A 280 31.24 24.95 -28.34
C GLN A 280 32.50 25.52 -27.67
N THR A 281 33.64 25.38 -28.32
CA THR A 281 34.95 25.82 -27.82
C THR A 281 35.57 26.78 -28.83
N PHE A 282 36.29 27.79 -28.34
CA PHE A 282 36.86 28.87 -29.15
C PHE A 282 38.35 29.06 -28.82
N VAL A 283 39.13 29.51 -29.81
CA VAL A 283 40.49 30.01 -29.56
C VAL A 283 40.38 31.29 -28.74
N LEU A 284 41.09 31.37 -27.62
CA LEU A 284 41.10 32.56 -26.77
C LEU A 284 42.11 33.58 -27.29
N GLU A 285 41.67 34.79 -27.58
CA GLU A 285 42.55 35.85 -28.06
C GLU A 285 43.53 36.25 -26.95
N ARG A 286 44.83 36.02 -27.19
CA ARG A 286 45.89 36.29 -26.21
C ARG A 286 45.67 35.58 -24.85
N GLY A 287 44.92 34.48 -24.84
CA GLY A 287 44.61 33.72 -23.62
C GLY A 287 43.57 34.37 -22.70
N VAL A 288 42.88 35.43 -23.16
CA VAL A 288 41.85 36.13 -22.38
C VAL A 288 40.53 35.34 -22.44
N TRP A 289 40.03 34.91 -21.28
CA TRP A 289 38.95 33.90 -21.17
C TRP A 289 37.59 34.33 -21.75
N ASP A 290 37.30 35.62 -21.77
CA ASP A 290 36.04 36.20 -22.29
C ASP A 290 36.17 36.70 -23.73
N LYS A 291 37.38 36.65 -24.33
CA LYS A 291 37.61 37.03 -25.72
C LYS A 291 37.71 35.81 -26.63
N HIS A 292 36.54 35.40 -27.11
CA HIS A 292 36.42 34.29 -28.05
C HIS A 292 36.81 34.73 -29.48
N GLY A 293 37.82 34.05 -30.04
CA GLY A 293 38.16 34.09 -31.45
C GLY A 293 37.44 32.98 -32.23
N LYS A 294 38.16 32.30 -33.13
CA LYS A 294 37.57 31.26 -34.00
C LYS A 294 37.09 30.05 -33.19
N GLN A 295 35.90 29.54 -33.54
CA GLN A 295 35.42 28.27 -33.02
C GLN A 295 36.34 27.12 -33.47
N VAL A 296 36.57 26.17 -32.58
CA VAL A 296 37.35 24.96 -32.84
C VAL A 296 36.52 23.71 -32.59
N THR A 297 36.84 22.65 -33.31
CA THR A 297 36.26 21.32 -33.14
C THR A 297 37.28 20.38 -32.50
N ARG A 298 36.78 19.29 -31.92
CA ARG A 298 37.63 18.25 -31.34
C ARG A 298 38.47 17.62 -32.45
N SER A 299 39.77 17.47 -32.20
CA SER A 299 40.73 16.84 -33.10
C SER A 299 42.04 16.55 -32.36
N VAL A 300 42.91 15.76 -32.97
CA VAL A 300 44.29 15.55 -32.53
C VAL A 300 45.27 16.41 -33.35
N PRO A 301 46.52 16.58 -32.89
CA PRO A 301 47.59 17.16 -33.70
C PRO A 301 47.94 16.26 -34.91
N ALA A 302 47.44 16.63 -36.09
CA ALA A 302 47.64 15.85 -37.33
C ALA A 302 49.12 15.68 -37.73
N ALA A 303 50.02 16.54 -37.24
CA ALA A 303 51.46 16.45 -37.46
C ALA A 303 52.13 15.28 -36.70
N VAL A 304 51.47 14.74 -35.67
CA VAL A 304 51.98 13.62 -34.86
C VAL A 304 51.46 12.29 -35.43
N LEU A 305 50.14 12.15 -35.49
CA LEU A 305 49.44 10.99 -36.03
C LEU A 305 48.04 11.45 -36.45
N PRO A 306 47.62 11.32 -37.72
CA PRO A 306 46.26 11.68 -38.11
C PRO A 306 45.23 10.76 -37.44
N LEU A 307 44.07 11.31 -37.07
CA LEU A 307 42.91 10.54 -36.64
C LEU A 307 42.37 9.71 -37.82
N PRO A 308 42.00 8.43 -37.61
CA PRO A 308 41.22 7.66 -38.59
C PRO A 308 39.91 8.37 -38.95
N ALA A 309 39.47 8.24 -40.20
CA ALA A 309 38.31 8.98 -40.73
C ALA A 309 36.97 8.63 -40.06
N GLU A 310 36.87 7.48 -39.40
CA GLU A 310 35.62 6.92 -38.86
C GLU A 310 35.38 7.17 -37.36
N GLN A 311 36.27 7.91 -36.67
CA GLN A 311 36.14 8.14 -35.23
C GLN A 311 35.21 9.31 -34.87
N THR A 312 34.47 9.15 -33.78
CA THR A 312 33.47 10.11 -33.24
C THR A 312 34.08 11.36 -32.62
N LYS A 313 35.41 11.38 -32.45
CA LYS A 313 36.23 12.43 -31.84
C LYS A 313 35.81 12.74 -30.40
N ASP A 314 35.47 11.72 -29.64
CA ASP A 314 35.18 11.83 -28.22
C ASP A 314 36.45 11.61 -27.35
N ARG A 315 36.27 11.46 -26.03
CA ARG A 315 37.39 11.25 -25.10
C ARG A 315 37.98 9.84 -25.20
N LEU A 316 37.18 8.84 -25.57
CA LEU A 316 37.66 7.48 -25.77
C LEU A 316 38.56 7.44 -27.01
N ASP A 317 38.13 8.07 -28.10
CA ASP A 317 38.92 8.20 -29.33
C ASP A 317 40.29 8.86 -29.06
N LEU A 318 40.33 9.92 -28.23
CA LEU A 318 41.59 10.56 -27.84
C LEU A 318 42.47 9.63 -27.00
N ALA A 319 41.88 8.86 -26.07
CA ALA A 319 42.63 7.92 -25.24
C ALA A 319 43.26 6.82 -26.09
N GLU A 320 42.48 6.21 -27.00
CA GLU A 320 42.97 5.20 -27.96
C GLU A 320 44.04 5.77 -28.88
N TRP A 321 43.90 7.02 -29.33
CA TRP A 321 44.91 7.71 -30.13
C TRP A 321 46.22 7.94 -29.36
N LEU A 322 46.14 8.29 -28.08
CA LEU A 322 47.32 8.52 -27.23
C LEU A 322 48.12 7.23 -27.04
N VAL A 323 47.45 6.09 -26.80
CA VAL A 323 48.11 4.79 -26.56
C VAL A 323 48.25 3.93 -27.82
N SER A 324 47.90 4.48 -28.98
CA SER A 324 47.95 3.79 -30.26
C SER A 324 49.36 3.27 -30.57
N ARG A 325 49.45 2.05 -31.13
CA ARG A 325 50.73 1.50 -31.60
C ARG A 325 51.40 2.36 -32.68
N GLN A 326 50.60 3.15 -33.39
CA GLN A 326 51.06 4.06 -34.43
C GLN A 326 51.54 5.41 -33.87
N ASN A 327 51.34 5.68 -32.57
CA ASN A 327 51.84 6.87 -31.91
C ASN A 327 53.19 6.56 -31.21
N PRO A 328 54.33 6.97 -31.78
CA PRO A 328 55.64 6.62 -31.24
C PRO A 328 56.05 7.47 -30.02
N LEU A 329 55.31 8.55 -29.69
CA LEU A 329 55.74 9.51 -28.68
C LEU A 329 55.37 9.08 -27.26
N THR A 330 54.14 8.62 -27.06
CA THR A 330 53.60 8.37 -25.71
C THR A 330 54.45 7.37 -24.94
N ALA A 331 54.77 6.22 -25.54
CA ALA A 331 55.57 5.19 -24.89
C ALA A 331 57.01 5.67 -24.59
N ARG A 332 57.63 6.39 -25.53
CA ARG A 332 58.97 6.98 -25.32
C ARG A 332 59.00 7.96 -24.15
N VAL A 333 57.99 8.82 -24.03
CA VAL A 333 57.89 9.77 -22.92
C VAL A 333 57.71 9.04 -21.60
N VAL A 334 56.80 8.06 -21.54
CA VAL A 334 56.55 7.26 -20.33
C VAL A 334 57.82 6.54 -19.87
N VAL A 335 58.50 5.83 -20.76
CA VAL A 335 59.74 5.12 -20.46
C VAL A 335 60.84 6.09 -20.01
N ASN A 336 60.97 7.25 -20.66
CA ASN A 336 61.97 8.23 -20.26
C ASN A 336 61.72 8.76 -18.84
N HIS A 337 60.46 8.92 -18.45
CA HIS A 337 60.10 9.25 -17.07
C HIS A 337 60.45 8.12 -16.09
N LEU A 338 60.14 6.86 -16.41
CA LEU A 338 60.51 5.71 -15.57
C LEU A 338 62.04 5.60 -15.41
N TRP A 339 62.78 5.82 -16.50
CA TRP A 339 64.23 5.86 -16.49
C TRP A 339 64.74 7.01 -15.62
N GLN A 340 64.19 8.21 -15.78
CA GLN A 340 64.55 9.38 -14.97
C GLN A 340 64.27 9.16 -13.48
N ILE A 341 63.16 8.51 -13.12
CA ILE A 341 62.85 8.16 -11.72
C ILE A 341 63.90 7.20 -11.16
N SER A 342 64.36 6.25 -11.99
CA SER A 342 65.30 5.21 -11.56
C SER A 342 66.75 5.70 -11.46
N PHE A 343 67.19 6.56 -12.37
CA PHE A 343 68.58 7.01 -12.49
C PHE A 343 68.80 8.50 -12.17
N GLY A 344 67.74 9.24 -11.82
CA GLY A 344 67.76 10.69 -11.55
C GLY A 344 67.83 11.58 -12.80
N THR A 345 68.26 11.05 -13.96
CA THR A 345 68.31 11.75 -15.25
C THR A 345 67.70 10.89 -16.35
N GLY A 346 66.84 11.46 -17.17
CA GLY A 346 66.23 10.77 -18.32
C GLY A 346 67.23 10.49 -19.45
N LEU A 347 66.89 9.54 -20.32
CA LEU A 347 67.60 9.32 -21.58
C LEU A 347 67.54 10.56 -22.48
N VAL A 348 66.39 11.23 -22.48
CA VAL A 348 66.18 12.62 -22.91
C VAL A 348 66.13 13.48 -21.65
N ARG A 349 67.05 14.43 -21.50
CA ARG A 349 67.18 15.25 -20.29
C ARG A 349 66.12 16.33 -20.16
N THR A 350 65.43 16.65 -21.26
CA THR A 350 64.30 17.58 -21.33
C THR A 350 62.98 16.81 -21.44
N PRO A 351 62.46 16.21 -20.34
CA PRO A 351 61.28 15.35 -20.43
C PRO A 351 60.02 16.07 -20.93
N GLY A 352 59.97 17.40 -20.82
CA GLY A 352 58.87 18.23 -21.32
C GLY A 352 58.91 18.55 -22.81
N ASP A 353 60.00 18.21 -23.53
CA ASP A 353 60.14 18.50 -24.96
C ASP A 353 60.97 17.39 -25.65
N PHE A 354 60.28 16.59 -26.48
CA PHE A 354 60.86 15.56 -27.35
C PHE A 354 60.97 16.04 -28.81
N GLY A 355 60.71 17.32 -29.06
CA GLY A 355 60.78 17.98 -30.36
C GLY A 355 62.09 18.74 -30.58
N LEU A 356 62.06 19.71 -31.50
CA LEU A 356 63.25 20.44 -31.98
C LEU A 356 63.89 21.36 -30.93
N GLN A 357 63.18 21.69 -29.86
CA GLN A 357 63.68 22.54 -28.77
C GLN A 357 64.19 21.71 -27.57
N GLY A 358 64.00 20.39 -27.60
CA GLY A 358 64.51 19.45 -26.61
C GLY A 358 65.92 18.92 -26.91
N GLU A 359 66.52 18.25 -25.92
CA GLU A 359 67.78 17.52 -26.11
C GLU A 359 67.54 16.17 -26.82
N LEU A 360 68.50 15.76 -27.66
CA LEU A 360 68.46 14.44 -28.28
C LEU A 360 68.68 13.34 -27.22
N PRO A 361 68.06 12.15 -27.38
CA PRO A 361 68.28 11.03 -26.48
C PRO A 361 69.76 10.62 -26.48
N THR A 362 70.33 10.45 -25.29
CA THR A 362 71.71 9.98 -25.12
C THR A 362 71.91 8.56 -25.66
N HIS A 363 70.89 7.70 -25.52
CA HIS A 363 70.90 6.32 -26.00
C HIS A 363 69.58 6.01 -26.73
N PRO A 364 69.43 6.41 -28.01
CA PRO A 364 68.17 6.30 -28.74
C PRO A 364 67.68 4.85 -28.89
N ALA A 365 68.59 3.90 -29.12
CA ALA A 365 68.22 2.49 -29.28
C ALA A 365 67.63 1.87 -28.00
N VAL A 366 68.10 2.28 -26.82
CA VAL A 366 67.58 1.80 -25.53
C VAL A 366 66.18 2.38 -25.29
N LEU A 367 66.02 3.68 -25.57
CA LEU A 367 64.72 4.34 -25.45
C LEU A 367 63.67 3.70 -26.37
N ASP A 368 64.04 3.42 -27.62
CA ASP A 368 63.15 2.81 -28.60
C ASP A 368 62.80 1.37 -28.23
N TRP A 369 63.78 0.60 -27.77
CA TRP A 369 63.56 -0.78 -27.33
C TRP A 369 62.61 -0.84 -26.13
N LEU A 370 62.86 -0.04 -25.09
CA LEU A 370 61.99 0.00 -23.91
C LEU A 370 60.58 0.52 -24.25
N ALA A 371 60.45 1.46 -25.18
CA ALA A 371 59.15 1.96 -25.62
C ALA A 371 58.35 0.87 -26.36
N LEU A 372 58.98 0.09 -27.23
CA LEU A 372 58.36 -1.05 -27.89
C LEU A 372 57.97 -2.14 -26.88
N GLU A 373 58.88 -2.47 -25.95
CA GLU A 373 58.63 -3.43 -24.89
C GLU A 373 57.40 -3.03 -24.05
N LEU A 374 57.26 -1.75 -23.70
CA LEU A 374 56.10 -1.26 -22.95
C LEU A 374 54.80 -1.49 -23.72
N MET A 375 54.81 -1.23 -25.02
CA MET A 375 53.62 -1.37 -25.86
C MET A 375 53.28 -2.83 -26.17
N GLU A 376 54.27 -3.72 -26.26
CA GLU A 376 54.07 -5.16 -26.49
C GLU A 376 53.63 -5.92 -25.24
N HIS A 377 53.89 -5.37 -24.06
CA HIS A 377 53.47 -5.91 -22.77
C HIS A 377 52.28 -5.14 -22.17
N ASP A 378 51.31 -4.75 -23.01
CA ASP A 378 50.04 -4.13 -22.61
C ASP A 378 50.17 -2.92 -21.65
N TRP A 379 51.23 -2.12 -21.85
CA TRP A 379 51.53 -0.94 -21.02
C TRP A 379 51.81 -1.26 -19.54
N ASP A 380 52.32 -2.46 -19.22
CA ASP A 380 52.73 -2.84 -17.87
C ASP A 380 53.97 -2.06 -17.40
N LEU A 381 53.74 -1.02 -16.59
CA LEU A 381 54.79 -0.19 -16.01
C LEU A 381 55.68 -0.97 -15.03
N GLN A 382 55.14 -1.98 -14.33
CA GLN A 382 55.90 -2.78 -13.37
C GLN A 382 56.90 -3.69 -14.09
N HIS A 383 56.53 -4.22 -15.25
CA HIS A 383 57.43 -4.97 -16.13
C HIS A 383 58.63 -4.12 -16.55
N ILE A 384 58.38 -2.92 -17.08
CA ILE A 384 59.47 -2.02 -17.53
C ILE A 384 60.36 -1.57 -16.37
N LEU A 385 59.77 -1.22 -15.22
CA LEU A 385 60.56 -0.89 -14.03
C LEU A 385 61.44 -2.06 -13.60
N ARG A 386 60.92 -3.29 -13.60
CA ARG A 386 61.71 -4.49 -13.28
C ARG A 386 62.87 -4.67 -14.25
N LEU A 387 62.63 -4.52 -15.55
CA LEU A 387 63.69 -4.60 -16.56
C LEU A 387 64.79 -3.56 -16.34
N ILE A 388 64.41 -2.33 -15.99
CA ILE A 388 65.36 -1.26 -15.70
C ILE A 388 66.23 -1.60 -14.47
N VAL A 389 65.61 -1.95 -13.33
CA VAL A 389 66.34 -2.17 -12.06
C VAL A 389 67.08 -3.51 -11.97
N THR A 390 66.80 -4.45 -12.88
CA THR A 390 67.55 -5.71 -13.00
C THR A 390 68.57 -5.70 -14.14
N SER A 391 68.64 -4.60 -14.89
CA SER A 391 69.64 -4.43 -15.95
C SER A 391 71.04 -4.26 -15.35
N ARG A 392 72.08 -4.61 -16.12
CA ARG A 392 73.48 -4.33 -15.75
C ARG A 392 73.78 -2.83 -15.61
N THR A 393 72.91 -1.97 -16.13
CA THR A 393 73.06 -0.51 -16.10
C THR A 393 72.69 0.07 -14.73
N TYR A 394 71.79 -0.60 -13.99
CA TYR A 394 71.39 -0.26 -12.62
C TYR A 394 72.32 -0.95 -11.63
#